data_AF-C3QV18-F1
#
_entry.id   AF-C3QV18-F1
#
_cell.length_a   1.000
_cell.length_b   1.000
_cell.length_c   1.000
_cell.angle_alpha   90.00
_cell.angle_beta   90.00
_cell.angle_gamma   90.00
#
_symmetry.space_group_name_H-M   'P 1'
#
loop_
_entity.id
_entity.type
_entity.pdbx_description
1 polymer ?
#
loop_
_entity_poly.entity_id
_entity_poly.type
_entity_poly.pdbx_seq_one_letter_code
_entity_poly.pdbx_strand_id
1 'polypeptide(L)' 'MKVLKKIGKYMIYMEYFVYSICLINIIFVIFFNEYMPSFFRSPIFLSVILILLIAIPLLKKKIK' A
#
# COMPACT_ATOMS: atom_id res chain seq x y z
N MET A 1 10.01 24.27 -8.42
CA MET A 1 10.86 23.06 -8.42
C MET A 1 11.03 22.38 -7.04
N LYS A 2 11.11 23.10 -5.91
CA LYS A 2 11.21 22.49 -4.55
C LYS A 2 9.98 21.67 -4.14
N VAL A 3 8.77 22.10 -4.53
CA VAL A 3 7.51 21.42 -4.18
C VAL A 3 7.37 20.05 -4.84
N LEU A 4 7.69 19.93 -6.14
CA LEU A 4 7.70 18.65 -6.87
C LEU A 4 8.66 17.62 -6.26
N LYS A 5 9.87 18.05 -5.85
CA LYS A 5 10.81 17.18 -5.12
C LYS A 5 10.25 16.71 -3.77
N LYS A 6 9.47 17.54 -3.07
CA LYS A 6 8.82 17.19 -1.81
C LYS A 6 7.71 16.16 -2.03
N ILE A 7 6.86 16.38 -3.04
CA ILE A 7 5.79 15.47 -3.45
C ILE A 7 6.34 14.09 -3.84
N GLY A 8 7.43 14.05 -4.61
CA GLY A 8 8.10 12.79 -4.97
C GLY A 8 8.57 11.99 -3.74
N LYS A 9 9.11 12.66 -2.71
CA LYS A 9 9.48 12.02 -1.44
C LYS A 9 8.26 11.46 -0.69
N TYR A 10 7.17 12.23 -0.62
CA TYR A 10 5.92 11.77 0.02
C TYR A 10 5.33 10.55 -0.68
N MET A 11 5.37 10.50 -2.01
CA MET A 11 4.87 9.33 -2.74
C MET A 11 5.70 8.07 -2.47
N ILE A 12 7.01 8.20 -2.33
CA ILE A 12 7.88 7.08 -1.92
C ILE A 12 7.50 6.59 -0.51
N TYR A 13 7.24 7.51 0.44
CA TYR A 13 6.79 7.11 1.78
C TYR A 13 5.43 6.40 1.76
N MET A 14 4.49 6.86 0.94
CA MET A 14 3.19 6.20 0.77
C MET A 14 3.34 4.80 0.18
N GLU A 15 4.25 4.62 -0.79
CA GLU A 15 4.58 3.33 -1.40
C GLU A 15 5.09 2.33 -0.34
N TYR A 16 6.06 2.74 0.49
CA TYR A 16 6.58 1.92 1.59
C TYR A 16 5.53 1.60 2.65
N PHE A 17 4.62 2.52 2.93
CA PHE A 17 3.54 2.31 3.88
C PHE A 17 2.58 1.22 3.39
N VAL A 18 2.17 1.29 2.12
CA VAL A 18 1.31 0.26 1.50
C VAL A 18 2.01 -1.10 1.48
N TYR A 19 3.30 -1.15 1.13
CA TYR A 19 4.06 -2.39 1.18
C TYR A 19 4.16 -2.98 2.59
N SER A 20 4.31 -2.15 3.61
CA SER A 20 4.33 -2.61 5.00
C SER A 20 2.98 -3.21 5.40
N ILE A 21 1.87 -2.61 4.99
CA ILE A 21 0.52 -3.16 5.22
C ILE A 21 0.35 -4.50 4.50
N CYS A 22 0.81 -4.62 3.25
CA CYS A 22 0.79 -5.89 2.52
C CYS A 22 1.60 -6.97 3.24
N LEU A 23 2.79 -6.62 3.73
CA LEU A 23 3.66 -7.55 4.45
C LEU A 23 3.01 -8.03 5.75
N ILE A 24 2.41 -7.12 6.52
CA ILE A 24 1.62 -7.46 7.71
C ILE A 24 0.47 -8.41 7.33
N ASN A 25 -0.27 -8.10 6.25
CA ASN A 25 -1.37 -8.94 5.80
C ASN A 25 -0.89 -10.37 5.44
N ILE A 26 0.25 -10.49 4.75
CA ILE A 26 0.85 -11.79 4.41
C ILE A 26 1.26 -12.55 5.67
N ILE A 27 1.89 -11.89 6.65
CA ILE A 27 2.25 -12.51 7.94
C ILE A 27 1.00 -13.03 8.66
N PHE A 28 -0.07 -12.23 8.70
CA PHE A 28 -1.33 -12.66 9.30
C PHE A 28 -1.95 -13.85 8.57
N VAL A 29 -1.93 -13.87 7.23
CA VAL A 29 -2.43 -15.00 6.45
C VAL A 29 -1.62 -16.27 6.67
N ILE A 30 -0.28 -16.18 6.78
CA ILE A 30 0.59 -17.35 6.92
C ILE A 30 0.56 -17.90 8.35
N PHE A 31 0.73 -17.03 9.35
CA PHE A 31 0.98 -17.44 10.73
C PHE A 31 -0.27 -17.37 11.61
N PHE A 32 -1.23 -16.51 11.28
CA PHE A 32 -2.36 -16.17 12.14
C PHE A 32 -3.69 -16.23 11.40
N ASN A 33 -3.82 -17.11 10.39
CA ASN A 33 -4.98 -17.11 9.51
C ASN A 33 -6.29 -17.19 10.30
N GLU A 34 -6.35 -18.03 11.35
CA GLU A 34 -7.53 -18.20 12.20
C GLU A 34 -7.86 -16.94 13.02
N TYR A 35 -6.83 -16.21 13.48
CA TYR A 35 -6.91 -14.96 14.23
C TYR A 35 -6.94 -13.69 13.36
N MET A 36 -6.96 -13.87 12.04
CA MET A 36 -6.91 -12.76 11.10
C MET A 36 -8.12 -11.83 11.31
N PRO A 37 -7.90 -10.53 11.59
CA PRO A 37 -9.00 -9.61 11.82
C PRO A 37 -9.96 -9.59 10.64
N SER A 38 -11.25 -9.50 10.94
CA SER A 38 -12.33 -9.47 9.93
C SER A 38 -12.14 -8.39 8.86
N PHE A 39 -11.50 -7.28 9.23
CA PHE A 39 -11.12 -6.21 8.31
C PHE A 39 -10.15 -6.67 7.21
N PHE A 40 -9.10 -7.42 7.55
CA PHE A 40 -8.12 -7.91 6.58
C PHE A 40 -8.70 -8.95 5.62
N ARG A 41 -9.71 -9.70 6.06
CA ARG A 41 -10.45 -10.66 5.21
C ARG A 41 -11.45 -10.00 4.27
N SER A 42 -11.73 -8.71 4.46
CA SER A 42 -12.71 -8.01 3.64
C SER A 42 -12.24 -7.92 2.17
N PRO A 43 -13.09 -8.30 1.19
CA PRO A 43 -12.74 -8.18 -0.22
C PRO A 43 -12.53 -6.72 -0.63
N ILE A 44 -13.16 -5.78 0.08
CA ILE A 44 -13.00 -4.34 -0.13
C ILE A 44 -11.59 -3.91 0.25
N PHE A 45 -11.08 -4.41 1.39
CA PHE A 45 -9.73 -4.08 1.85
C PHE A 45 -8.66 -4.56 0.86
N LEU A 46 -8.76 -5.82 0.41
CA LEU A 46 -7.91 -6.38 -0.63
C LEU A 46 -7.97 -5.57 -1.93
N SER A 47 -9.17 -5.18 -2.36
CA SER A 47 -9.36 -4.37 -3.57
C SER A 47 -8.71 -2.98 -3.44
N VAL A 48 -8.87 -2.33 -2.28
CA VAL A 48 -8.25 -1.01 -2.00
C VAL A 48 -6.73 -1.10 -2.04
N ILE A 49 -6.15 -2.13 -1.42
CA ILE A 49 -4.70 -2.36 -1.47
C ILE A 49 -4.23 -2.55 -2.91
N LEU A 50 -4.94 -3.38 -3.70
CA LEU A 50 -4.58 -3.65 -5.09
C LEU A 50 -4.58 -2.36 -5.92
N ILE A 51 -5.62 -1.53 -5.75
CA ILE A 51 -5.73 -0.23 -6.41
C ILE A 51 -4.58 0.68 -6.01
N LEU A 52 -4.25 0.77 -4.72
CA LEU A 52 -3.13 1.59 -4.23
C LEU A 52 -1.79 1.13 -4.80
N LEU A 53 -1.55 -0.17 -4.87
CA LEU A 53 -0.33 -0.75 -5.43
C LEU A 53 -0.11 -0.39 -6.90
N ILE A 54 -1.19 -0.24 -7.67
CA ILE A 54 -1.13 0.13 -9.09
C ILE A 54 -1.11 1.67 -9.25
N ALA A 55 -1.90 2.40 -8.47
CA ALA A 55 -2.07 3.84 -8.59
C ALA A 55 -0.79 4.61 -8.20
N ILE A 56 -0.12 4.22 -7.12
CA ILE A 56 1.10 4.91 -6.64
C ILE A 56 2.23 4.93 -7.68
N PRO A 57 2.65 3.78 -8.28
CA PRO A 57 3.70 3.81 -9.30
C PRO A 57 3.27 4.53 -10.58
N LEU A 58 1.98 4.46 -10.96
CA LEU A 58 1.45 5.24 -12.10
C LEU A 58 1.52 6.75 -11.86
N LEU A 59 1.15 7.20 -10.66
CA LEU A 59 1.28 8.61 -10.25
C LEU A 59 2.75 9.03 -10.22
N LYS A 60 3.65 8.18 -9.70
CA LYS A 60 5.09 8.42 -9.67
C LYS A 60 5.69 8.61 -11.06
N LYS A 61 5.22 7.83 -12.04
CA LYS A 61 5.63 7.96 -13.44
C LYS A 61 5.14 9.27 -14.09
N LYS A 62 3.99 9.82 -13.68
CA LYS A 62 3.46 11.10 -14.20
C LYS A 62 4.10 12.35 -13.58
N ILE A 63 4.58 12.26 -12.33
CA ILE A 63 5.16 13.41 -11.60
C ILE A 63 6.65 13.60 -11.91
N LYS A 64 7.34 12.55 -12.38
CA LYS A 64 8.75 12.57 -12.78
C LYS A 64 8.89 13.11 -14.21
#